data_AF-A0A250Y9N2-F1
#
_entry.id   AF-A0A250Y9N2-F1
#
_cell.length_a   1.000
_cell.length_b   1.000
_cell.length_c   1.000
_cell.angle_alpha   90.00
_cell.angle_beta   90.00
_cell.angle_gamma   90.00
#
_symmetry.space_group_name_H-M   'P 1'
#
loop_
_entity.id
_entity.type
_entity.pdbx_description
1 polymer ?
#
loop_
_entity_poly.entity_id
_entity_poly.type
_entity_poly.pdbx_seq_one_letter_code
_entity_poly.pdbx_strand_id
1 'polypeptide(L)'
;MAVKRREQALQDYRRLQAKVEKYEEKEKTGPVLAKLHQAREELRPVRDDFEAKNKQLLEEMPRFYGSRLDYFQPSFESLIRAQVVYYSEMHKIFGDLTQQLDQPGHSDEQRERENEAKLSELRALSIVADD
;
A
#
# COMPACT_ATOMS: atom_id res chain seq x y z
N MET A 1 10.38 -3.89 14.70
CA MET A 1 11.18 -4.93 15.39
C MET A 1 12.69 -4.65 15.34
N ALA A 2 13.30 -4.36 14.19
CA ALA A 2 14.76 -4.14 14.08
C ALA A 2 15.27 -2.96 14.94
N VAL A 3 14.62 -1.80 14.88
CA VAL A 3 14.94 -0.63 15.74
C VAL A 3 14.88 -0.99 17.23
N LYS A 4 13.81 -1.67 17.66
CA LYS A 4 13.65 -2.15 19.06
C LYS A 4 14.76 -3.13 19.46
N ARG A 5 15.16 -4.05 18.57
CA ARG A 5 16.26 -5.00 18.81
C ARG A 5 17.61 -4.29 18.92
N ARG A 6 17.88 -3.29 18.07
CA ARG A 6 19.08 -2.46 18.17
C ARG A 6 19.09 -1.67 19.48
N GLU A 7 17.95 -1.15 19.91
CA GLU A 7 17.85 -0.41 21.18
C GLU A 7 18.10 -1.30 22.39
N GLN A 8 17.58 -2.53 22.39
CA GLN A 8 17.90 -3.51 23.42
C GLN A 8 19.40 -3.82 23.45
N ALA A 9 20.02 -4.08 22.29
CA ALA A 9 21.46 -4.33 22.20
C ALA A 9 22.30 -3.15 22.71
N LEU A 10 21.85 -1.91 22.46
CA LEU A 10 22.49 -0.70 22.99
C LEU A 10 22.43 -0.64 24.53
N GLN A 11 21.28 -0.99 25.12
CA GLN A 11 21.13 -1.01 26.57
C GLN A 11 22.05 -2.05 27.22
N ASP A 12 22.12 -3.24 26.64
CA ASP A 12 23.00 -4.31 27.12
C ASP A 12 24.48 -3.94 26.96
N TYR A 13 24.86 -3.34 25.82
CA TYR A 13 26.20 -2.80 25.59
C TYR A 13 26.57 -1.75 26.64
N ARG A 14 25.73 -0.73 26.85
CA ARG A 14 25.96 0.33 27.85
C ARG A 14 26.13 -0.22 29.27
N ARG A 15 25.34 -1.22 29.65
CA ARG A 15 25.44 -1.86 30.97
C ARG A 15 26.80 -2.53 31.18
N LEU A 16 27.28 -3.28 30.19
CA LEU A 16 28.59 -3.95 30.29
C LEU A 16 29.75 -2.98 30.12
N GLN A 17 29.61 -1.95 29.30
CA GLN A 17 30.57 -0.87 29.15
C GLN A 17 30.80 -0.15 30.49
N ALA A 18 29.73 0.20 31.20
CA ALA A 18 29.83 0.79 32.54
C ALA A 18 30.50 -0.16 33.57
N LYS A 19 30.32 -1.49 33.42
CA LYS A 19 31.02 -2.48 34.25
C LYS A 19 32.53 -2.48 33.98
N VAL A 20 32.95 -2.34 32.73
CA VAL A 20 34.36 -2.22 32.34
C VAL A 20 34.96 -0.93 32.91
N GLU A 21 34.32 0.22 32.67
CA GLU A 21 34.76 1.54 33.16
C GLU A 21 34.94 1.53 34.69
N LYS A 22 34.00 0.94 35.43
CA LYS A 22 34.10 0.76 36.89
C LYS A 22 35.33 -0.03 37.34
N TYR A 23 35.84 -0.97 36.55
CA TYR A 23 37.07 -1.70 36.88
C TYR A 23 38.33 -0.98 36.39
N GLU A 24 38.23 -0.15 35.35
CA GLU A 24 39.33 0.69 34.86
C GLU A 24 39.67 1.83 35.83
N GLU A 25 38.67 2.38 36.52
CA GLU A 25 38.85 3.42 37.54
C GLU A 25 39.46 2.91 38.86
N LYS A 26 39.47 1.59 39.09
CA LYS A 26 40.01 0.99 40.32
C LYS A 26 41.53 0.87 40.27
N GLU A 27 42.15 0.79 41.44
CA GLU A 27 43.58 0.51 41.56
C GLU A 27 43.98 -0.78 40.83
N LYS A 28 45.10 -0.72 40.10
CA LYS A 28 45.62 -1.79 39.23
C LYS A 28 46.28 -2.93 40.02
N THR A 29 45.52 -3.53 40.94
CA THR A 29 45.92 -4.73 41.66
C THR A 29 45.67 -5.98 40.80
N GLY A 30 46.41 -7.06 41.04
CA GLY A 30 46.25 -8.33 40.31
C GLY A 30 44.79 -8.82 40.19
N PRO A 31 44.02 -8.88 41.30
CA PRO A 31 42.61 -9.27 41.26
C PRO A 31 41.71 -8.34 40.44
N VAL A 32 41.98 -7.03 40.45
CA VAL A 32 41.23 -6.04 39.65
C VAL A 32 41.54 -6.21 38.17
N LEU A 33 42.80 -6.43 37.80
CA LEU A 33 43.21 -6.67 36.41
C LEU A 33 42.57 -7.94 35.83
N ALA A 34 42.48 -9.01 36.61
CA ALA A 34 41.78 -10.23 36.20
C ALA A 34 40.28 -9.98 35.94
N LYS A 35 39.60 -9.25 36.83
CA LYS A 35 38.18 -8.88 36.65
C LYS A 35 37.95 -7.94 35.49
N LEU A 36 38.87 -6.99 35.25
CA LEU A 36 38.82 -6.10 34.10
C LEU A 36 38.94 -6.89 32.80
N HIS A 37 39.87 -7.83 32.72
CA HIS A 37 40.01 -8.69 31.55
C HIS A 37 38.73 -9.49 31.28
N GLN A 38 38.16 -10.13 32.31
CA GLN A 38 36.89 -10.85 32.18
C GLN A 38 35.75 -9.94 31.71
N ALA A 39 35.61 -8.74 32.29
CA ALA A 39 34.58 -7.79 31.89
C ALA A 39 34.72 -7.34 30.43
N ARG A 40 35.96 -7.19 29.92
CA ARG A 40 36.24 -6.87 28.52
C ARG A 40 35.87 -8.01 27.58
N GLU A 41 36.15 -9.26 27.96
CA GLU A 41 35.75 -10.44 27.18
C GLU A 41 34.23 -10.62 27.15
N GLU A 42 33.52 -10.34 28.25
CA GLU A 42 32.06 -10.32 28.28
C GLU A 42 31.46 -9.19 27.41
N LEU A 43 32.10 -8.02 27.37
CA LEU A 43 31.64 -6.87 26.59
C LEU A 43 31.76 -7.10 25.07
N ARG A 44 32.84 -7.73 24.62
CA ARG A 44 33.21 -7.86 23.20
C ARG A 44 32.05 -8.38 22.33
N PRO A 45 31.43 -9.55 22.60
CA PRO A 45 30.34 -10.06 21.75
C PRO A 45 29.09 -9.16 21.77
N VAL A 46 28.81 -8.48 22.88
CA VAL A 46 27.65 -7.57 22.99
C VAL A 46 27.87 -6.28 22.20
N ARG A 47 29.10 -5.77 22.21
CA ARG A 47 29.51 -4.63 21.38
C ARG A 47 29.38 -4.98 19.91
N ASP A 48 29.93 -6.11 19.49
CA ASP A 48 29.90 -6.55 18.09
C ASP A 48 28.45 -6.72 17.59
N ASP A 49 27.57 -7.29 18.42
CA ASP A 49 26.15 -7.45 18.12
C ASP A 49 25.42 -6.10 17.96
N PHE A 50 25.68 -5.15 18.87
CA PHE A 50 25.14 -3.80 18.76
C PHE A 50 25.65 -3.08 17.51
N GLU A 51 26.96 -3.10 17.25
CA GLU A 51 27.58 -2.44 16.10
C GLU A 51 27.06 -2.99 14.78
N ALA A 52 26.90 -4.31 14.67
CA ALA A 52 26.31 -4.96 13.49
C ALA A 52 24.88 -4.48 13.24
N LYS A 53 24.01 -4.52 14.27
CA LYS A 53 22.62 -4.06 14.17
C LYS A 53 22.52 -2.56 13.87
N ASN A 54 23.40 -1.76 14.46
CA ASN A 54 23.42 -0.31 14.27
C ASN A 54 23.86 0.04 12.85
N LYS A 55 24.93 -0.60 12.34
CA LYS A 55 25.40 -0.43 10.97
C LYS A 55 24.32 -0.80 9.96
N GLN A 56 23.67 -1.94 10.14
CA GLN A 56 22.56 -2.38 9.28
C GLN A 56 21.47 -1.30 9.19
N LEU A 57 21.00 -0.77 10.32
CA LEU A 57 19.97 0.27 10.31
C LEU A 57 20.43 1.58 9.68
N LEU A 58 21.68 1.99 9.90
CA LEU A 58 22.23 3.20 9.27
C LEU A 58 22.32 3.09 7.76
N GLU A 59 22.53 1.88 7.23
CA GLU A 59 22.56 1.62 5.79
C GLU A 59 21.16 1.48 5.19
N GLU A 60 20.26 0.75 5.87
CA GLU A 60 18.93 0.40 5.35
C GLU A 60 17.92 1.54 5.48
N MET A 61 17.92 2.28 6.60
CA MET A 61 16.90 3.31 6.85
C MET A 61 16.87 4.42 5.79
N PRO A 62 18.02 4.98 5.34
CA PRO A 62 18.02 5.97 4.27
C PRO A 62 17.52 5.39 2.93
N ARG A 63 17.89 4.15 2.62
CA ARG A 63 17.44 3.46 1.39
C ARG A 63 15.93 3.23 1.41
N PHE A 64 15.40 2.74 2.53
CA PHE A 64 13.96 2.55 2.73
C PHE A 64 13.19 3.87 2.64
N TYR A 65 13.73 4.95 3.21
CA TYR A 65 13.10 6.25 3.07
C TYR A 65 13.14 6.72 1.62
N GLY A 66 14.24 6.52 0.90
CA GLY A 66 14.39 6.83 -0.52
C GLY A 66 13.36 6.12 -1.41
N SER A 67 13.16 4.82 -1.19
CA SER A 67 12.23 3.99 -1.97
C SER A 67 10.76 4.41 -1.88
N ARG A 68 10.41 5.36 -1.00
CA ARG A 68 9.05 5.94 -0.95
C ARG A 68 8.64 6.54 -2.30
N LEU A 69 9.58 7.13 -3.04
CA LEU A 69 9.28 7.73 -4.35
C LEU A 69 8.91 6.64 -5.35
N ASP A 70 9.70 5.58 -5.40
CA ASP A 70 9.48 4.42 -6.27
C ASP A 70 8.17 3.70 -5.94
N TYR A 71 7.66 3.82 -4.71
CA TYR A 71 6.36 3.28 -4.32
C TYR A 71 5.21 4.23 -4.65
N PHE A 72 5.28 5.48 -4.17
CA PHE A 72 4.16 6.42 -4.24
C PHE A 72 3.93 6.96 -5.65
N GLN A 73 4.98 7.24 -6.42
CA GLN A 73 4.83 7.80 -7.76
C GLN A 73 4.02 6.90 -8.71
N PRO A 74 4.39 5.62 -8.94
CA PRO A 74 3.58 4.74 -9.79
C PRO A 74 2.22 4.39 -9.18
N SER A 75 2.10 4.39 -7.84
CA SER A 75 0.82 4.14 -7.16
C SER A 75 -0.18 5.27 -7.41
N PHE A 76 0.25 6.53 -7.30
CA PHE A 76 -0.58 7.68 -7.61
C PHE A 76 -0.87 7.79 -9.09
N GLU A 77 0.12 7.53 -9.95
CA GLU A 77 -0.10 7.49 -11.40
C GLU A 77 -1.17 6.45 -11.77
N SER A 78 -1.07 5.24 -11.20
CA SER A 78 -2.05 4.17 -11.44
C SER A 78 -3.45 4.56 -10.97
N LEU A 79 -3.56 5.20 -9.80
CA LEU A 79 -4.84 5.69 -9.27
C LEU A 79 -5.46 6.73 -10.21
N ILE A 80 -4.68 7.74 -10.63
CA ILE A 80 -5.14 8.79 -11.54
C ILE A 80 -5.56 8.18 -12.88
N ARG A 81 -4.77 7.26 -13.44
CA ARG A 81 -5.11 6.56 -14.69
C ARG A 81 -6.43 5.79 -14.57
N ALA A 82 -6.63 5.07 -13.47
CA ALA A 82 -7.87 4.34 -13.21
C ALA A 82 -9.08 5.29 -13.12
N GLN A 83 -8.92 6.43 -12.45
CA GLN A 83 -9.96 7.46 -12.36
C GLN A 83 -10.27 8.09 -13.72
N VAL A 84 -9.25 8.42 -14.52
CA VAL A 84 -9.43 8.96 -15.87
C VAL A 84 -10.22 7.99 -16.74
N VAL A 85 -9.87 6.69 -16.71
CA VAL A 85 -10.62 5.66 -17.44
C VAL A 85 -12.06 5.61 -16.95
N TYR A 86 -12.28 5.49 -15.64
CA TYR A 86 -13.61 5.41 -15.05
C TYR A 86 -14.50 6.59 -15.47
N TYR A 87 -14.04 7.83 -15.28
CA TYR A 87 -14.83 9.01 -15.61
C TYR A 87 -15.02 9.21 -17.12
N SER A 88 -14.06 8.78 -17.93
CA SER A 88 -14.22 8.81 -19.40
C SER A 88 -15.32 7.87 -19.86
N GLU A 89 -15.34 6.63 -19.35
CA GLU A 89 -16.40 5.67 -19.68
C GLU A 89 -17.77 6.11 -19.14
N MET A 90 -17.80 6.65 -17.91
CA MET A 90 -19.02 7.23 -17.34
C MET A 90 -19.58 8.37 -18.20
N HIS A 91 -18.71 9.26 -18.67
CA HIS A 91 -19.12 10.39 -19.51
C HIS A 91 -19.72 9.91 -20.83
N LYS A 92 -19.14 8.88 -21.47
CA LYS A 92 -19.70 8.28 -22.69
C LYS A 92 -21.09 7.70 -22.43
N ILE A 93 -21.23 6.87 -21.40
CA ILE A 93 -22.51 6.22 -21.07
C ILE A 93 -23.60 7.25 -20.82
N PHE A 94 -23.31 8.29 -20.03
CA PHE A 94 -24.29 9.34 -19.78
C PHE A 94 -24.54 10.24 -20.99
N GLY A 95 -23.53 10.51 -21.81
CA GLY A 95 -23.71 11.21 -23.07
C GLY A 95 -24.68 10.48 -24.00
N ASP A 96 -24.49 9.17 -24.16
CA ASP A 96 -25.36 8.32 -24.99
C ASP A 96 -26.79 8.27 -24.42
N LEU A 97 -26.93 8.15 -23.10
CA LEU A 97 -28.24 8.16 -22.44
C LEU A 97 -28.96 9.49 -22.61
N THR A 98 -28.27 10.62 -22.46
CA THR A 98 -28.85 11.95 -22.70
C THR A 98 -29.33 12.09 -24.14
N GLN A 99 -28.55 11.64 -25.12
CA GLN A 99 -28.96 11.66 -26.53
C GLN A 99 -30.21 10.80 -26.80
N GLN A 100 -30.36 9.66 -26.11
CA GLN A 100 -31.57 8.83 -26.22
C GLN A 100 -32.79 9.51 -25.59
N LEU A 101 -32.62 10.22 -24.47
CA LEU A 101 -33.70 10.94 -23.81
C LEU A 101 -34.13 12.20 -24.57
N ASP A 102 -33.20 12.87 -25.24
CA ASP A 102 -33.46 14.06 -26.06
C ASP A 102 -34.16 13.74 -27.38
N GLN A 103 -34.19 12.46 -27.81
CA GLN A 103 -35.00 12.05 -28.95
C GLN A 103 -36.48 12.20 -28.59
N PRO A 104 -37.25 13.00 -29.34
CA PRO A 104 -38.68 13.08 -29.11
C PRO A 104 -39.27 11.69 -29.29
N GLY A 105 -39.86 11.16 -28.22
CA GLY A 105 -40.63 9.92 -28.31
C GLY A 105 -41.72 10.07 -29.38
N HIS A 106 -42.10 8.95 -30.01
CA HIS A 106 -43.27 8.95 -30.90
C HIS A 106 -44.46 9.59 -30.19
N SER A 107 -45.18 10.47 -30.88
CA SER A 107 -46.44 10.99 -30.35
C SER A 107 -47.40 9.83 -30.10
N ASP A 108 -48.35 10.00 -29.18
CA ASP A 108 -49.33 8.94 -28.90
C ASP A 108 -50.07 8.50 -30.18
N GLU A 109 -50.35 9.44 -31.09
CA GLU A 109 -50.94 9.15 -32.41
C GLU A 109 -50.03 8.31 -33.33
N GLN A 110 -48.71 8.52 -33.28
CA GLN A 110 -47.76 7.71 -34.04
C GLN A 110 -47.66 6.30 -33.46
N ARG A 111 -47.66 6.18 -32.13
CA ARG A 111 -47.64 4.89 -31.42
C ARG A 111 -48.91 4.09 -31.69
N GLU A 112 -50.06 4.75 -31.72
CA GLU A 112 -51.36 4.13 -32.02
C GLU A 112 -51.39 3.61 -33.46
N ARG A 113 -50.92 4.41 -34.43
CA ARG A 113 -50.79 3.97 -35.83
C ARG A 113 -49.87 2.77 -36.00
N GLU A 114 -48.72 2.76 -35.35
CA GLU A 114 -47.79 1.62 -35.40
C GLU A 114 -48.37 0.36 -34.75
N ASN A 115 -49.08 0.51 -33.62
CA ASN A 115 -49.75 -0.61 -32.96
C ASN A 115 -50.86 -1.18 -33.83
N GLU A 116 -51.68 -0.33 -34.45
CA GLU A 116 -52.75 -0.76 -35.34
C GLU A 116 -52.21 -1.47 -36.59
N ALA A 117 -51.10 -0.98 -37.17
CA ALA A 117 -50.41 -1.64 -38.27
C ALA A 117 -49.91 -3.05 -37.88
N LYS A 118 -49.27 -3.19 -36.72
CA LYS A 118 -48.81 -4.49 -36.20
C LYS A 118 -49.98 -5.43 -35.89
N LEU A 119 -51.07 -4.92 -35.33
CA LEU A 119 -52.30 -5.71 -35.09
C LEU A 119 -52.94 -6.14 -36.41
N SER A 120 -52.92 -5.30 -37.43
CA SER A 120 -53.41 -5.65 -38.77
C SER A 120 -52.55 -6.73 -39.41
N GLU A 121 -51.23 -6.68 -39.25
CA GLU A 121 -50.32 -7.73 -39.73
C GLU A 121 -50.58 -9.06 -39.00
N LEU A 122 -50.76 -9.03 -37.69
CA LEU A 122 -51.14 -10.21 -36.90
C LEU A 122 -52.49 -10.79 -37.32
N ARG A 123 -53.48 -9.94 -37.63
CA ARG A 123 -54.77 -10.38 -38.17
C ARG A 123 -54.61 -11.01 -39.55
N ALA A 124 -53.76 -10.45 -40.42
CA ALA A 124 -53.48 -11.00 -41.75
C ALA A 124 -52.73 -12.35 -41.70
N LEU A 125 -51.98 -12.60 -40.64
CA LEU A 125 -51.30 -13.88 -40.36
C LEU A 125 -52.20 -14.89 -39.63
N SER A 126 -53.36 -14.46 -39.11
CA SER A 126 -54.33 -15.35 -38.49
C SER A 126 -55.01 -16.19 -39.57
N ILE A 127 -54.77 -17.50 -39.53
CA ILE A 127 -55.32 -18.48 -40.49
C ILE A 127 -56.81 -18.77 -40.20
N VAL A 128 -57.39 -18.21 -39.14
CA VAL A 128 -58.83 -18.25 -38.93
C VAL A 128 -59.45 -17.18 -39.82
N ALA A 129 -59.78 -17.60 -41.04
CA ALA A 129 -60.59 -16.86 -41.99
C ALA A 129 -61.96 -16.54 -41.40
N ASP A 130 -62.48 -15.38 -41.79
CA ASP A 130 -63.88 -15.00 -41.63
C ASP A 130 -64.81 -16.13 -42.13
N ASP A 131 -65.57 -16.71 -41.20
CA ASP A 131 -66.91 -17.26 -41.41
C ASP A 131 -67.88 -16.49 -40.50
#